data_AF-A0EJE5-F1
#
_entry.id   AF-A0EJE5-F1
#
_cell.length_a   1.000
_cell.length_b   1.000
_cell.length_c   1.000
_cell.angle_alpha   90.00
_cell.angle_beta   90.00
_cell.angle_gamma   90.00
#
_symmetry.space_group_name_H-M   'P 1'
#
loop_
_entity.id
_entity.type
_entity.pdbx_description
1 polymer ?
#
loop_
_entity_poly.entity_id
_entity_poly.type
_entity_poly.pdbx_seq_one_letter_code
_entity_poly.pdbx_strand_id
1 'polypeptide(L)' 'EFTIRIQNIPFVFVDVGGQRTQRQKWTKCFDCSVTSILFLVSTSEFDQVLAEDRKTNRLEESRNIFDTIVNNTTF' A
#
# COMPACT_ATOMS: atom_id res chain seq x y z
N GLU A 1 12.74 0.27 -6.14
CA GLU A 1 13.38 1.37 -5.40
C GLU A 1 13.81 2.42 -6.42
N PHE A 2 13.46 3.68 -6.19
CA PHE A 2 13.76 4.79 -7.09
C PHE A 2 14.18 6.00 -6.26
N THR A 3 15.35 6.56 -6.55
CA THR A 3 15.90 7.68 -5.78
C THR A 3 15.79 8.97 -6.57
N ILE A 4 15.15 9.97 -5.98
CA ILE A 4 14.98 11.30 -6.57
C ILE A 4 15.38 12.37 -5.55
N ARG A 5 15.98 13.46 -6.04
CA ARG A 5 16.30 14.62 -5.19
C ARG A 5 15.24 15.70 -5.38
N ILE A 6 14.56 16.06 -4.30
CA ILE A 6 13.56 17.13 -4.27
C ILE A 6 14.12 18.22 -3.34
N GLN A 7 14.31 19.43 -3.85
CA GLN A 7 14.89 20.55 -3.06
C GLN A 7 16.22 20.18 -2.36
N ASN A 8 17.08 19.43 -3.05
CA ASN A 8 18.36 18.92 -2.54
C ASN A 8 18.25 17.87 -1.41
N ILE A 9 17.05 17.39 -1.09
CA ILE A 9 16.82 16.28 -0.15
C ILE A 9 16.67 14.98 -0.96
N PRO A 10 17.46 13.93 -0.67
CA PRO A 10 17.32 12.63 -1.32
C PRO A 10 16.11 11.87 -0.77
N PHE A 11 15.15 11.55 -1.65
CA PHE A 11 14.02 10.69 -1.36
C PHE A 11 14.19 9.35 -2.06
N VAL A 12 13.90 8.27 -1.33
CA VAL A 12 13.88 6.91 -1.86
C VAL A 12 12.43 6.43 -1.88
N PHE A 13 11.90 6.24 -3.08
CA PHE A 13 10.56 5.71 -3.30
C PHE A 13 10.65 4.21 -3.51
N VAL A 14 9.85 3.46 -2.76
CA VAL A 14 9.70 2.03 -2.91
C VAL A 14 8.25 1.75 -3.30
N ASP A 15 8.06 1.22 -4.50
CA ASP A 15 6.75 0.75 -4.95
C ASP A 15 6.59 -0.73 -4.57
N VAL A 16 5.47 -1.06 -3.95
CA VAL A 16 5.10 -2.40 -3.50
C VAL A 16 3.77 -2.77 -4.13
N GLY A 17 3.69 -3.95 -4.75
CA GLY A 17 2.45 -4.38 -5.38
C GLY A 17 1.33 -4.61 -4.35
N GLY A 18 0.11 -4.19 -4.70
CA GLY A 18 -1.08 -4.26 -3.84
C GLY A 18 -1.90 -5.56 -3.91
N GLN A 19 -1.55 -6.46 -4.83
CA GLN A 19 -2.21 -7.77 -4.96
C GLN A 19 -2.05 -8.60 -3.68
N ARG A 20 -3.05 -9.42 -3.31
CA ARG A 20 -3.04 -10.15 -2.02
C ARG A 20 -1.79 -11.02 -1.86
N THR A 21 -1.33 -11.65 -2.95
CA THR A 21 -0.12 -12.48 -2.99
C THR A 21 1.16 -11.71 -2.68
N GLN A 22 1.19 -10.41 -2.93
CA GLN A 22 2.36 -9.55 -2.72
C GLN A 22 2.37 -8.91 -1.33
N ARG A 23 1.23 -8.86 -0.63
CA ARG A 23 1.13 -8.24 0.71
C ARG A 23 1.99 -8.91 1.77
N GLN A 24 2.30 -10.20 1.63
CA GLN A 24 3.24 -10.88 2.53
C GLN A 24 4.67 -10.28 2.47
N LYS A 25 5.02 -9.60 1.37
CA LYS A 25 6.32 -8.92 1.23
C LYS A 25 6.34 -7.56 1.92
N TRP A 26 5.18 -7.00 2.25
CA TRP A 26 5.07 -5.67 2.83
C TRP A 26 5.78 -5.59 4.18
N THR A 27 5.66 -6.60 5.03
CA THR A 27 6.34 -6.66 6.34
C THR A 27 7.86 -6.44 6.19
N LYS A 28 8.50 -7.07 5.20
CA LYS A 28 9.94 -6.88 4.93
C LYS A 28 10.29 -5.48 4.46
N CYS A 29 9.38 -4.82 3.74
CA CYS A 29 9.58 -3.43 3.31
C CYS A 29 9.39 -2.44 4.47
N PHE A 30 8.61 -2.82 5.47
CA PHE A 30 8.30 -2.00 6.65
C PHE A 30 9.24 -2.21 7.84
N ASP A 31 10.02 -3.29 7.85
CA ASP A 31 11.10 -3.51 8.82
C ASP A 31 12.31 -2.59 8.61
N CYS A 32 12.46 -2.03 7.40
CA CYS A 32 13.40 -0.96 7.12
C CYS A 32 12.79 0.36 7.61
N SER A 33 13.59 1.28 8.16
CA SER A 33 13.13 2.58 8.67
C SER A 33 12.47 3.47 7.59
N VAL A 34 11.20 3.23 7.30
CA VAL A 34 10.37 4.01 6.38
C VAL A 34 9.95 5.30 7.07
N THR A 35 10.22 6.44 6.44
CA THR A 35 9.87 7.76 7.01
C THR A 35 8.38 8.09 6.86
N SER A 36 7.75 7.63 5.78
CA SER A 36 6.35 7.93 5.47
C SER A 36 5.77 6.90 4.50
N ILE A 37 4.47 6.63 4.61
CA ILE A 37 3.73 5.72 3.72
C ILE A 37 2.75 6.52 2.89
N LEU A 38 2.76 6.30 1.57
CA LEU A 38 1.77 6.84 0.64
C LEU A 38 0.82 5.70 0.24
N PHE A 39 -0.38 5.69 0.82
CA PHE A 39 -1.40 4.70 0.49
C PHE A 39 -2.31 5.23 -0.64
N LEU A 40 -2.39 4.48 -1.74
CA LEU A 40 -3.18 4.84 -2.91
C LEU A 40 -4.49 4.03 -2.95
N VAL A 41 -5.62 4.72 -3.17
CA VAL A 41 -6.95 4.12 -3.27
C VAL A 41 -7.64 4.59 -4.53
N SER A 42 -8.26 3.65 -5.26
CA SER A 42 -9.12 3.93 -6.40
C SER A 42 -10.56 4.13 -5.92
N THR A 43 -11.00 5.38 -5.80
CA THR A 43 -12.36 5.72 -5.34
C THR A 43 -13.44 5.43 -6.39
N SER A 44 -13.06 5.35 -7.66
CA SER A 44 -13.96 5.00 -8.77
C SER A 44 -14.35 3.53 -8.82
N GLU A 45 -13.71 2.66 -8.03
CA GLU A 45 -13.93 1.20 -8.04
C GLU A 45 -14.95 0.74 -6.99
N PHE A 46 -15.83 1.64 -6.55
CA PHE A 46 -16.84 1.36 -5.52
C PHE A 46 -17.88 0.32 -5.94
N ASP A 47 -18.09 0.10 -7.23
CA ASP A 47 -19.02 -0.89 -7.81
C ASP A 47 -18.30 -2.12 -8.38
N GLN A 48 -16.96 -2.17 -8.29
CA GLN A 48 -16.15 -3.24 -8.83
C GLN A 48 -15.79 -4.29 -7.78
N VAL A 49 -15.59 -5.51 -8.25
CA VAL A 49 -15.07 -6.63 -7.44
C VAL A 49 -13.60 -6.90 -7.75
N LEU A 50 -12.88 -7.48 -6.79
CA LEU A 50 -11.51 -7.92 -6.99
C LEU A 50 -11.45 -8.96 -8.11
N ALA A 51 -10.43 -8.87 -8.95
CA ALA A 51 -10.22 -9.86 -10.01
C ALA A 51 -9.88 -11.25 -9.45
N GLU A 52 -9.29 -11.29 -8.25
CA GLU A 52 -8.81 -12.52 -7.59
C GLU A 52 -9.94 -13.42 -7.09
N ASP A 53 -11.03 -12.86 -6.55
CA ASP A 53 -12.14 -13.63 -5.97
C ASP A 53 -13.51 -13.33 -6.58
N ARG A 54 -13.62 -12.28 -7.42
CA ARG A 54 -14.86 -11.81 -8.07
C ARG A 54 -16.04 -11.63 -7.11
N LYS A 55 -15.77 -11.42 -5.83
CA LYS A 55 -16.78 -11.37 -4.77
C LYS A 55 -16.56 -10.20 -3.84
N THR A 56 -15.32 -9.90 -3.48
CA THR A 56 -14.99 -8.82 -2.55
C THR A 56 -15.01 -7.49 -3.30
N ASN A 57 -15.70 -6.50 -2.76
CA ASN A 57 -15.70 -5.15 -3.29
C ASN A 57 -14.30 -4.51 -3.18
N ARG A 58 -13.84 -3.83 -4.23
CA ARG A 58 -12.49 -3.28 -4.27
C ARG A 58 -12.27 -2.15 -3.27
N LEU A 59 -13.25 -1.26 -3.14
CA LEU A 59 -13.16 -0.14 -2.20
C LEU A 59 -13.19 -0.61 -0.74
N GLU A 60 -14.04 -1.60 -0.45
CA GLU A 60 -14.10 -2.22 0.89
C GLU A 60 -12.78 -2.93 1.23
N GLU A 61 -12.18 -3.63 0.27
CA GLU A 61 -10.85 -4.21 0.44
C GLU A 61 -9.79 -3.13 0.73
N SER A 62 -9.78 -2.03 -0.03
CA SER A 62 -8.87 -0.91 0.21
C SER A 62 -9.04 -0.31 1.61
N ARG A 63 -10.27 -0.20 2.09
CA ARG A 63 -10.57 0.27 3.45
C ARG A 63 -10.02 -0.69 4.52
N ASN A 64 -10.20 -2.00 4.35
CA ASN A 64 -9.69 -3.01 5.28
C ASN A 64 -8.16 -3.00 5.36
N ILE A 65 -7.49 -2.85 4.22
CA ILE A 65 -6.03 -2.72 4.17
C ILE A 65 -5.58 -1.44 4.87
N PHE A 66 -6.25 -0.31 4.60
CA PHE A 66 -5.92 0.96 5.23
C PHE A 66 -6.03 0.86 6.76
N ASP A 67 -7.09 0.24 7.27
CA ASP A 67 -7.29 0.00 8.70
C ASP A 67 -6.18 -0.88 9.30
N THR A 68 -5.69 -1.86 8.54
CA THR A 68 -4.56 -2.71 8.95
C THR A 68 -3.24 -1.93 9.00
N ILE A 69 -3.03 -0.99 8.06
CA ILE A 69 -1.80 -0.18 8.03
C ILE A 69 -1.83 0.85 9.16
N VAL A 70 -2.92 1.59 9.32
CA VAL A 70 -3.00 2.70 10.28
C VAL A 70 -2.95 2.24 11.74
N ASN A 71 -3.48 1.05 12.04
CA ASN A 71 -3.52 0.50 13.40
C ASN A 71 -2.34 -0.43 13.72
N ASN A 72 -1.41 -0.65 12.79
CA ASN A 72 -0.29 -1.54 13.03
C ASN A 72 0.78 -0.82 13.85
N THR A 73 1.06 -1.37 15.03
CA THR A 73 1.95 -0.81 16.05
C THR A 73 3.44 -0.86 15.69
N THR A 74 3.79 -1.50 14.58
CA THR A 74 5.15 -1.56 14.07
C THR A 74 5.51 -0.33 13.22
N PHE A 75 4.53 0.52 12.91
CA PHE A 75 4.71 1.79 12.18
C PHE A 75 4.95 3.00 13.07
#